data_AF-A0A1Y4QMN9-F1
#
_entry.id   AF-A0A1Y4QMN9-F1
#
_cell.length_a   1.000
_cell.length_b   1.000
_cell.length_c   1.000
_cell.angle_alpha   90.00
_cell.angle_beta   90.00
_cell.angle_gamma   90.00
#
_symmetry.space_group_name_H-M   'P 1'
#
loop_
_entity.id
_entity.type
_entity.pdbx_description
1 polymer ?
#
loop_
_entity_poly.entity_id
_entity_poly.type
_entity_poly.pdbx_seq_one_letter_code
_entity_poly.pdbx_strand_id
1 'polypeptide(L)'
;MKKIRYFIPAIIWMIFIFIMSHTNGNDSSNQSNFIAQIILRFINVDLNILTFIIRKIAHMCEYAILFLLIYYGLHKTIKYQYKLLISLIISILYACSDEFHQIFISGRSGQFKDVIIDTTGMIIMLSIIYLWQKEKKSNHHY
;
A
#
# COMPACT_ATOMS: atom_id res chain seq x y z
N MET A 1 -27.60 7.42 -1.41
CA MET A 1 -26.80 6.17 -1.30
C MET A 1 -25.90 5.86 -2.51
N LYS A 2 -26.16 6.40 -3.73
CA LYS A 2 -25.36 6.12 -4.96
C LYS A 2 -23.86 6.47 -4.94
N LYS A 3 -23.40 7.28 -3.97
CA LYS A 3 -22.00 7.76 -3.91
C LYS A 3 -21.05 6.78 -3.22
N ILE A 4 -21.54 5.92 -2.32
CA ILE A 4 -20.66 5.03 -1.53
C ILE A 4 -20.01 3.92 -2.37
N ARG A 5 -20.59 3.61 -3.55
CA ARG A 5 -20.07 2.61 -4.49
C ARG A 5 -18.63 2.88 -4.95
N TYR A 6 -18.17 4.13 -4.90
CA TYR A 6 -16.79 4.47 -5.28
C TYR A 6 -15.74 3.97 -4.27
N PHE A 7 -16.16 3.54 -3.09
CA PHE A 7 -15.30 2.88 -2.10
C PHE A 7 -15.26 1.36 -2.23
N ILE A 8 -16.10 0.74 -3.08
CA ILE A 8 -16.10 -0.72 -3.28
C ILE A 8 -14.69 -1.23 -3.65
N PRO A 9 -13.96 -0.60 -4.59
CA PRO A 9 -12.60 -1.04 -4.91
C PRO A 9 -11.65 -0.99 -3.70
N ALA A 10 -11.74 0.06 -2.88
CA ALA A 10 -10.93 0.17 -1.67
C ALA A 10 -11.26 -0.94 -0.67
N ILE A 11 -12.54 -1.26 -0.47
CA ILE A 11 -12.97 -2.34 0.43
C ILE A 11 -12.45 -3.70 -0.05
N ILE A 12 -12.57 -3.99 -1.36
CA ILE A 12 -12.04 -5.22 -1.95
C ILE A 12 -10.52 -5.30 -1.72
N TRP A 13 -9.81 -4.17 -1.91
CA TRP A 13 -8.38 -4.11 -1.72
C TRP A 13 -7.96 -4.28 -0.25
N MET A 14 -8.72 -3.72 0.69
CA MET A 14 -8.51 -3.96 2.13
C MET A 14 -8.69 -5.45 2.46
N ILE A 15 -9.72 -6.12 1.91
CA ILE A 15 -9.90 -7.57 2.11
C ILE A 15 -8.69 -8.34 1.54
N PHE A 16 -8.21 -7.95 0.36
CA PHE A 16 -7.01 -8.54 -0.23
C PHE A 16 -5.77 -8.39 0.68
N ILE A 17 -5.48 -7.18 1.17
CA ILE A 17 -4.37 -6.93 2.10
C ILE A 17 -4.53 -7.79 3.35
N PHE A 18 -5.72 -7.82 3.95
CA PHE A 18 -5.98 -8.61 5.15
C PHE A 18 -5.71 -10.11 4.93
N ILE A 19 -6.09 -10.67 3.78
CA ILE A 19 -5.80 -12.08 3.43
C ILE A 19 -4.28 -12.31 3.30
N MET A 20 -3.58 -11.41 2.60
CA MET A 20 -2.12 -11.49 2.46
C MET A 20 -1.42 -11.40 3.82
N SER A 21 -1.86 -10.48 4.67
CA SER A 21 -1.33 -10.30 6.01
C SER A 21 -1.67 -11.45 6.94
N HIS A 22 -2.81 -12.13 6.74
CA HIS A 22 -3.18 -13.34 7.50
C HIS A 22 -2.27 -14.55 7.19
N THR A 23 -1.51 -14.50 6.10
CA THR A 23 -0.58 -15.57 5.73
C THR A 23 0.62 -15.58 6.69
N ASN A 24 0.96 -16.76 7.21
CA ASN A 24 2.05 -16.94 8.16
C ASN A 24 3.40 -16.45 7.59
N GLY A 25 4.38 -16.19 8.47
CA GLY A 25 5.66 -15.62 8.06
C GLY A 25 6.47 -16.49 7.09
N ASN A 26 6.37 -17.82 7.22
CA ASN A 26 7.11 -18.76 6.38
C ASN A 26 6.55 -18.83 4.96
N ASP A 27 5.23 -18.93 4.83
CA ASP A 27 4.52 -19.00 3.55
C ASP A 27 4.66 -17.68 2.78
N SER A 28 4.54 -16.54 3.48
CA SER A 28 4.80 -15.22 2.89
C SER A 28 6.25 -15.09 2.40
N SER A 29 7.20 -15.62 3.15
CA SER A 29 8.61 -15.63 2.74
C SER A 29 8.83 -16.55 1.53
N ASN A 30 8.15 -17.70 1.45
CA ASN A 30 8.23 -18.62 0.33
C ASN A 30 7.70 -18.02 -0.98
N GLN A 31 6.58 -17.29 -0.93
CA GLN A 31 6.06 -16.55 -2.09
C GLN A 31 7.09 -15.55 -2.61
N SER A 32 7.75 -14.84 -1.70
CA SER A 32 8.76 -13.84 -2.07
C SER A 32 10.07 -14.47 -2.53
N ASN A 33 10.45 -15.61 -1.95
CA ASN A 33 11.60 -16.43 -2.36
C ASN A 33 11.44 -16.91 -3.81
N PHE A 34 10.23 -17.28 -4.24
CA PHE A 34 9.98 -17.68 -5.63
C PHE A 34 10.36 -16.58 -6.62
N ILE A 35 9.93 -15.34 -6.35
CA ILE A 35 10.29 -14.18 -7.17
C ILE A 35 11.79 -13.86 -7.05
N ALA A 36 12.35 -13.92 -5.84
CA ALA A 36 13.77 -13.69 -5.62
C ALA A 36 14.64 -14.66 -6.43
N GLN A 37 14.31 -15.96 -6.46
CA GLN A 37 15.04 -16.97 -7.22
C GLN A 37 15.02 -16.71 -8.74
N ILE A 38 13.96 -16.12 -9.29
CA ILE A 38 13.92 -15.72 -10.70
C ILE A 38 14.92 -14.58 -10.94
N ILE A 39 14.93 -13.59 -10.06
CA ILE A 39 15.81 -12.41 -10.18
C ILE A 39 17.29 -12.81 -9.99
N LEU A 40 17.59 -13.74 -9.07
CA LEU A 40 18.94 -14.23 -8.81
C LEU A 40 19.58 -14.95 -10.03
N ARG A 41 18.80 -15.32 -11.04
CA ARG A 41 19.36 -15.83 -12.31
C ARG A 41 20.10 -14.74 -13.10
N PHE A 42 19.81 -13.48 -12.82
CA PHE A 42 20.37 -12.33 -13.53
C PHE A 42 21.35 -11.51 -12.66
N ILE A 43 21.24 -11.59 -11.34
CA ILE A 43 22.08 -10.86 -10.39
C ILE A 43 22.57 -11.78 -9.26
N ASN A 44 23.79 -11.57 -8.78
CA ASN A 44 24.33 -12.36 -7.67
C ASN A 44 24.25 -11.58 -6.36
N VAL A 45 23.17 -11.77 -5.61
CA VAL A 45 22.88 -11.12 -4.32
C VAL A 45 22.43 -12.18 -3.32
N ASP A 46 22.54 -11.89 -2.02
CA ASP A 46 22.01 -12.77 -0.98
C ASP A 46 20.48 -12.93 -1.10
N LEU A 47 20.00 -14.17 -1.03
CA LEU A 47 18.58 -14.51 -1.17
C LEU A 47 17.73 -13.86 -0.07
N ASN A 48 18.20 -13.88 1.18
CA ASN A 48 17.42 -13.35 2.30
C ASN A 48 17.27 -11.84 2.18
N ILE A 49 18.34 -11.14 1.78
CA ILE A 49 18.31 -9.70 1.49
C ILE A 49 17.30 -9.40 0.38
N LEU A 50 17.37 -10.13 -0.73
CA LEU A 50 16.50 -9.89 -1.87
C LEU A 50 15.02 -10.19 -1.55
N THR A 51 14.75 -11.30 -0.87
CA THR A 51 13.41 -11.66 -0.40
C THR A 51 12.87 -10.60 0.55
N PHE A 52 13.68 -10.10 1.48
CA PHE A 52 13.29 -9.02 2.37
C PHE A 52 12.92 -7.75 1.58
N ILE A 53 13.74 -7.34 0.63
CA ILE A 53 13.48 -6.16 -0.22
C ILE A 53 12.18 -6.33 -1.01
N ILE A 54 11.99 -7.48 -1.67
CA ILE A 54 10.78 -7.77 -2.46
C ILE A 54 9.54 -7.67 -1.58
N ARG A 55 9.58 -8.24 -0.37
CA ARG A 55 8.46 -8.15 0.59
C ARG A 55 8.14 -6.71 0.97
N LYS A 56 9.15 -5.90 1.28
CA LYS A 56 8.95 -4.49 1.65
C LYS A 56 8.38 -3.68 0.49
N ILE A 57 8.86 -3.91 -0.74
CA ILE A 57 8.31 -3.25 -1.93
C ILE A 57 6.86 -3.68 -2.17
N ALA A 58 6.54 -4.97 -2.00
CA ALA A 58 5.18 -5.46 -2.16
C ALA A 58 4.20 -4.76 -1.21
N HIS A 59 4.53 -4.68 0.08
CA HIS A 59 3.71 -3.97 1.07
C HIS A 59 3.60 -2.47 0.75
N MET A 60 4.70 -1.80 0.39
CA MET A 60 4.67 -0.40 -0.06
C MET A 60 3.69 -0.20 -1.23
N CYS A 61 3.67 -1.12 -2.20
CA CYS A 61 2.75 -1.07 -3.34
C CYS A 61 1.30 -1.33 -2.91
N GLU A 62 1.05 -2.29 -2.02
CA GLU A 62 -0.29 -2.58 -1.49
C GLU A 62 -0.92 -1.33 -0.85
N TYR A 63 -0.16 -0.65 0.01
CA TYR A 63 -0.62 0.55 0.70
C TYR A 63 -0.67 1.79 -0.19
N ALA A 64 0.21 1.90 -1.19
CA ALA A 64 0.12 2.94 -2.23
C ALA A 64 -1.19 2.81 -3.04
N ILE A 65 -1.57 1.58 -3.41
CA ILE A 65 -2.82 1.30 -4.11
C ILE A 65 -4.01 1.58 -3.20
N LEU A 66 -3.98 1.15 -1.94
CA LEU A 66 -5.03 1.46 -0.97
C LEU A 66 -5.28 2.98 -0.87
N PHE A 67 -4.20 3.76 -0.71
CA PHE A 67 -4.27 5.22 -0.68
C PHE A 67 -4.93 5.79 -1.93
N LEU A 68 -4.55 5.32 -3.12
CA LEU A 68 -5.12 5.74 -4.39
C LEU A 68 -6.64 5.45 -4.45
N LEU A 69 -7.06 4.27 -4.00
CA LEU A 69 -8.47 3.85 -4.03
C LEU A 69 -9.33 4.63 -3.03
N ILE A 70 -8.82 4.89 -1.82
CA ILE A 70 -9.49 5.76 -0.85
C ILE A 70 -9.59 7.20 -1.41
N TYR A 71 -8.50 7.71 -2.00
CA TYR A 71 -8.49 9.01 -2.65
C TYR A 71 -9.53 9.09 -3.78
N TYR A 72 -9.61 8.06 -4.62
CA TYR A 72 -10.60 7.97 -5.69
C TYR A 72 -12.04 8.03 -5.14
N GLY A 73 -12.33 7.24 -4.09
CA GLY A 73 -13.62 7.25 -3.39
C GLY A 73 -13.97 8.65 -2.88
N LEU A 74 -13.07 9.28 -2.14
CA LEU A 74 -13.26 10.65 -1.61
C LEU A 74 -13.42 11.67 -2.74
N HIS A 75 -12.60 11.58 -3.78
CA HIS A 75 -12.64 12.50 -4.92
C HIS A 75 -14.00 12.51 -5.62
N LYS A 76 -14.65 11.34 -5.75
CA LYS A 76 -15.97 11.21 -6.40
C LYS A 76 -17.15 11.47 -5.47
N THR A 77 -16.95 11.46 -4.15
CA THR A 77 -18.05 11.58 -3.18
C THR A 77 -18.17 12.96 -2.55
N ILE A 78 -17.04 13.60 -2.20
CA ILE A 78 -17.01 14.84 -1.43
C ILE A 78 -16.27 15.97 -2.16
N LYS A 79 -16.79 17.20 -2.01
CA LYS A 79 -16.14 18.44 -2.45
C LYS A 79 -15.36 19.05 -1.29
N TYR A 80 -14.34 18.34 -0.80
CA TYR A 80 -13.48 18.80 0.28
C TYR A 80 -12.04 19.00 -0.21
N GLN A 81 -11.30 19.97 0.31
CA GLN A 81 -9.96 20.28 -0.20
C GLN A 81 -8.87 19.34 0.33
N TYR A 82 -9.04 18.79 1.54
CA TYR A 82 -8.02 17.94 2.18
C TYR A 82 -8.18 16.44 1.86
N LYS A 83 -8.71 16.09 0.68
CA LYS A 83 -8.92 14.69 0.27
C LYS A 83 -7.64 13.85 0.32
N LEU A 84 -6.51 14.41 -0.09
CA LEU A 84 -5.21 13.72 -0.04
C LEU A 84 -4.80 13.39 1.40
N LEU A 85 -4.90 14.37 2.31
CA LEU A 85 -4.54 14.19 3.72
C LEU A 85 -5.44 13.15 4.40
N ILE A 86 -6.76 13.21 4.18
CA ILE A 86 -7.70 12.24 4.74
C ILE A 86 -7.39 10.83 4.21
N SER A 87 -7.09 10.68 2.92
CA SER A 87 -6.73 9.39 2.32
C SER A 87 -5.46 8.82 2.96
N LEU A 88 -4.47 9.67 3.22
CA LEU A 88 -3.23 9.30 3.87
C LEU A 88 -3.49 8.82 5.30
N ILE A 89 -4.23 9.59 6.10
CA ILE A 89 -4.55 9.23 7.49
C ILE A 89 -5.31 7.90 7.55
N ILE A 90 -6.33 7.71 6.72
CA ILE A 90 -7.09 6.45 6.68
C ILE A 90 -6.19 5.26 6.34
N SER A 91 -5.29 5.42 5.36
CA SER A 91 -4.40 4.35 4.92
C SER A 91 -3.33 4.02 5.97
N ILE A 92 -2.79 5.03 6.67
CA ILE A 92 -1.86 4.83 7.80
C ILE A 92 -2.55 4.11 8.94
N LEU A 93 -3.77 4.51 9.31
CA LEU A 93 -4.54 3.84 10.36
C LEU A 93 -4.80 2.37 9.99
N TYR A 94 -5.07 2.10 8.70
CA TYR A 94 -5.22 0.73 8.23
C TYR A 94 -3.91 -0.07 8.33
N ALA A 95 -2.76 0.51 7.94
CA ALA A 95 -1.45 -0.12 8.11
C ALA A 95 -1.13 -0.42 9.58
N CYS A 96 -1.43 0.51 10.50
CA CYS A 96 -1.31 0.27 11.93
C CYS A 96 -2.20 -0.91 12.39
N SER A 97 -3.43 -1.00 11.88
CA SER A 97 -4.34 -2.09 12.24
C SER A 97 -3.87 -3.44 11.71
N ASP A 98 -3.24 -3.45 10.53
CA ASP A 98 -2.69 -4.65 9.92
C ASP A 98 -1.46 -5.14 10.68
N GLU A 99 -0.53 -4.26 11.03
CA GLU A 99 0.63 -4.60 11.86
C GLU A 99 0.21 -5.10 13.25
N PHE A 100 -0.85 -4.53 13.82
CA PHE A 100 -1.43 -5.04 15.06
C PHE A 100 -2.02 -6.45 14.88
N HIS A 101 -2.74 -6.70 13.78
CA HIS A 101 -3.25 -8.03 13.44
C HIS A 101 -2.13 -9.06 13.25
N GLN A 102 -1.03 -8.66 12.61
CA GLN A 102 0.12 -9.53 12.37
C GLN A 102 0.81 -10.01 13.65
N ILE A 103 0.68 -9.31 14.79
CA ILE A 103 1.19 -9.78 16.09
C ILE A 103 0.56 -11.12 16.50
N PHE A 104 -0.68 -11.39 16.06
CA PHE A 104 -1.38 -12.62 16.37
C PHE A 104 -1.06 -13.78 15.41
N ILE A 105 -0.17 -13.56 14.44
CA ILE A 105 0.14 -14.52 13.39
C ILE A 105 1.52 -15.13 13.63
N SER A 106 1.59 -16.46 13.60
CA SER A 106 2.84 -17.19 13.80
C SER A 106 3.90 -16.83 12.74
N GLY A 107 5.11 -16.52 13.20
CA GLY A 107 6.23 -16.15 12.33
C GLY A 107 6.17 -14.72 11.78
N ARG A 108 5.20 -13.90 12.19
CA ARG A 108 5.17 -12.47 11.93
C ARG A 108 5.58 -11.71 13.20
N SER A 109 6.22 -10.57 13.02
CA SER A 109 6.48 -9.62 14.09
C SER A 109 5.85 -8.31 13.67
N GLY A 110 4.84 -7.83 14.40
CA GLY A 110 4.33 -6.47 14.18
C GLY A 110 5.44 -5.47 14.51
N GLN A 111 5.87 -4.67 13.53
CA GLN A 111 6.95 -3.70 13.69
C GLN A 111 6.46 -2.31 13.28
N PHE A 112 6.66 -1.33 14.16
CA PHE A 112 6.40 0.07 13.81
C PHE A 112 7.19 0.55 12.59
N LYS A 113 8.37 -0.04 12.35
CA LYS A 113 9.18 0.21 11.16
C LYS A 113 8.45 -0.15 9.86
N ASP A 114 7.58 -1.14 9.89
CA ASP A 114 6.86 -1.61 8.71
C ASP A 114 5.77 -0.61 8.32
N VAL A 115 5.06 -0.06 9.30
CA VAL A 115 4.15 1.08 9.07
C VAL A 115 4.86 2.27 8.43
N ILE A 116 6.09 2.59 8.87
CA ILE A 116 6.87 3.69 8.28
C ILE A 116 7.18 3.39 6.81
N ILE A 117 7.67 2.18 6.53
CA ILE A 117 8.00 1.75 5.16
C ILE A 117 6.75 1.83 4.28
N ASP A 118 5.61 1.29 4.72
CA ASP A 118 4.35 1.32 3.97
C ASP A 118 3.85 2.75 3.72
N THR A 119 4.02 3.62 4.72
CA THR A 119 3.70 5.05 4.60
C THR A 119 4.53 5.71 3.51
N THR A 120 5.79 5.30 3.29
CA THR A 120 6.59 5.84 2.17
C THR A 120 5.97 5.53 0.81
N GLY A 121 5.38 4.34 0.63
CA GLY A 121 4.61 3.99 -0.57
C GLY A 121 3.40 4.90 -0.77
N MET A 122 2.67 5.20 0.31
CA MET A 122 1.55 6.14 0.28
C MET A 122 2.00 7.57 -0.09
N ILE A 123 3.13 8.03 0.45
CA ILE A 123 3.70 9.37 0.16
C ILE A 123 4.15 9.47 -1.30
N ILE A 124 4.76 8.42 -1.85
CA ILE A 124 5.13 8.37 -3.28
C ILE A 124 3.87 8.54 -4.14
N MET A 125 2.81 7.78 -3.85
CA MET A 125 1.55 7.89 -4.59
C MET A 125 0.89 9.27 -4.42
N LEU A 126 0.91 9.84 -3.22
CA LEU A 126 0.45 11.20 -2.96
C LEU A 126 1.18 12.21 -3.85
N SER A 127 2.51 12.10 -3.92
CA SER A 127 3.36 12.99 -4.71
C SER A 127 3.02 12.90 -6.21
N ILE A 128 2.83 11.69 -6.73
CA ILE A 128 2.39 11.45 -8.11
C ILE A 128 1.05 12.15 -8.39
N ILE A 129 0.05 11.93 -7.53
CA ILE A 129 -1.28 12.54 -7.69
C ILE A 129 -1.21 14.07 -7.61
N TYR A 130 -0.40 14.61 -6.70
CA TYR A 130 -0.24 16.04 -6.52
C TYR A 130 0.38 16.70 -7.76
N LEU A 131 1.48 16.13 -8.29
CA LEU A 131 2.14 16.62 -9.50
C LEU A 131 1.20 16.58 -10.71
N TRP A 132 0.46 15.48 -10.90
CA TRP A 132 -0.50 15.35 -11.98
C TRP A 132 -1.64 16.39 -11.92
N GLN A 133 -2.12 16.72 -10.72
CA GLN A 133 -3.12 17.78 -10.55
C GLN A 133 -2.57 19.17 -10.82
N LYS A 134 -1.31 19.42 -10.46
CA LYS A 134 -0.63 20.68 -10.73
C LYS A 134 -0.47 20.91 -12.23
N GLU A 135 -0.02 19.91 -12.98
CA GLU A 135 0.10 19.96 -14.44
C GLU A 135 -1.25 20.25 -15.13
N LYS A 136 -2.32 19.55 -14.71
CA LYS A 136 -3.66 19.78 -15.28
C LYS A 136 -4.19 21.19 -15.06
N LYS A 137 -3.92 21.79 -13.90
CA LYS A 137 -4.30 23.19 -13.63
C LYS A 137 -3.52 24.16 -14.51
N SER A 138 -2.23 23.88 -14.76
CA SER A 138 -1.38 24.69 -15.64
C SER A 138 -1.86 24.70 -17.09
N ASN A 139 -2.34 23.55 -17.59
CA ASN A 139 -2.79 23.40 -18.98
C ASN A 139 -4.22 23.91 -19.26
N HIS A 140 -4.98 24.31 -18.24
CA HIS A 140 -6.33 24.91 -18.41
C HIS A 140 -6.33 26.45 -18.33
N HIS A 141 -5.16 27.07 -18.17
CA HIS A 141 -4.99 28.53 -18.17
C HIS A 141 -4.42 29.09 -19.49
N TYR A 142 -4.38 28.28 -20.54
CA TYR A 142 -4.11 28.67 -21.93
C TYR A 142 -5.34 28.35 -22.78
#